data_AF-A0A9E5E1R6-F1
#
_entry.id   AF-A0A9E5E1R6-F1
#
_cell.length_a   1.000
_cell.length_b   1.000
_cell.length_c   1.000
_cell.angle_alpha   90.00
_cell.angle_beta   90.00
_cell.angle_gamma   90.00
#
_symmetry.space_group_name_H-M   'P 1'
#
loop_
_entity.id
_entity.type
_entity.pdbx_description
1 polymer ?
#
loop_
_entity_poly.entity_id
_entity_poly.type
_entity_poly.pdbx_seq_one_letter_code
_entity_poly.pdbx_strand_id
1 'polypeptide(L)'
;MNALNKRILAIASAIIFAGLFFTLRAKEAPPAGAAAAPAAGHADPHDVLKVSADSALKRLVDGNHRYVSAKAERPNQTSDRRVEVAKGQHPFAIVLACADSRVSPEVVFDQGLGDLFVVRLAGNVISDEVIASIEYAVAHLGSTLVVVLGHQRCGAVKAAVDTKPDDVAEGHLGSLIKKIQPAVAQVKGLPGDLLDNAIRANAELVTQQLRGTAPILSKMVAEKKIEIVAGRYDLDSGKVDFLGAAAAKVAPAEKMDSNGALIRLLKGNVRYRLGKMEHSRQTPDRRAELAAGQKPFAVVLACADSRVSPEILFDQGLGDLFVVRVAGNVLDKHALASIEYAVDHLGAQIVVVIGHQKCGAVKATVDVVSKGEHPHGNIAYLVDAIRPAVTRAKGLPGDLLDNAIKVNALLMVDEIKRTPGALAEAVKENKLLVIGARYDLGTGEVQVLP
;
A
#
# COMPACT_ATOMS: atom_id res chain seq x y z
N MET A 1 2.96 -30.50 -0.77
CA MET A 1 3.55 -29.89 0.46
C MET A 1 4.30 -30.95 1.23
N ASN A 2 5.57 -30.74 1.54
CA ASN A 2 6.36 -31.66 2.38
C ASN A 2 5.98 -31.54 3.86
N ALA A 3 6.30 -32.58 4.64
CA ALA A 3 5.94 -32.69 6.06
C ALA A 3 6.48 -31.55 6.94
N LEU A 4 7.59 -30.93 6.54
CA LEU A 4 8.20 -29.79 7.25
C LEU A 4 7.23 -28.59 7.31
N ASN A 5 6.59 -28.24 6.19
CA ASN A 5 5.65 -27.11 6.12
C ASN A 5 4.41 -27.36 7.01
N LYS A 6 3.93 -28.60 7.11
CA LYS A 6 2.84 -28.97 8.03
C LYS A 6 3.24 -28.80 9.50
N ARG A 7 4.49 -29.08 9.88
CA ARG A 7 5.00 -28.87 11.24
C ARG A 7 5.17 -27.37 11.57
N ILE A 8 5.65 -26.56 10.64
CA ILE A 8 5.81 -25.11 10.85
C ILE A 8 4.46 -24.41 11.05
N LEU A 9 3.43 -24.79 10.28
CA LEU A 9 2.07 -24.24 10.44
C LEU A 9 1.49 -24.55 11.84
N ALA A 10 1.78 -25.73 12.40
CA ALA A 10 1.40 -26.08 13.76
C ALA A 10 2.17 -25.28 14.84
N ILE A 11 3.46 -25.01 14.62
CA ILE A 11 4.28 -24.20 15.54
C ILE A 11 3.82 -22.74 15.58
N ALA A 12 3.44 -22.17 14.43
CA ALA A 12 2.85 -20.83 14.35
C ALA A 12 1.55 -20.73 15.18
N SER A 13 0.73 -21.78 15.18
CA SER A 13 -0.49 -21.87 16.01
C SER A 13 -0.19 -22.07 17.51
N ALA A 14 0.88 -22.79 17.86
CA ALA A 14 1.21 -23.13 19.24
C ALA A 14 1.64 -21.92 20.09
N ILE A 15 2.22 -20.89 19.48
CA ILE A 15 2.69 -19.67 20.16
C ILE A 15 1.52 -18.80 20.69
N ILE A 16 0.27 -19.09 20.30
CA ILE A 16 -0.92 -18.30 20.65
C ILE A 16 -1.51 -18.70 22.02
N PHE A 17 -1.24 -19.90 22.53
CA PHE A 17 -1.94 -20.47 23.70
C PHE A 17 -1.13 -20.45 25.01
N ALA A 18 -0.68 -19.27 25.43
CA ALA A 18 0.01 -19.07 26.72
C ALA A 18 -0.29 -17.71 27.36
N GLY A 19 -1.49 -17.51 27.90
CA GLY A 19 -1.82 -16.27 28.63
C GLY A 19 -3.19 -16.25 29.31
N LEU A 20 -3.18 -15.97 30.62
CA LEU A 20 -4.29 -15.47 31.44
C LEU A 20 -5.60 -16.30 31.48
N PHE A 21 -5.68 -17.21 32.46
CA PHE A 21 -6.94 -17.39 33.18
C PHE A 21 -7.25 -16.10 33.95
N PHE A 22 -8.42 -15.50 33.73
CA PHE A 22 -8.97 -14.43 34.58
C PHE A 22 -10.31 -14.88 35.15
N THR A 23 -10.52 -14.70 36.45
CA THR A 23 -11.75 -15.09 37.13
C THR A 23 -12.87 -14.08 36.83
N LEU A 24 -13.90 -14.55 36.13
CA LEU A 24 -15.11 -13.76 35.87
C LEU A 24 -15.88 -13.50 37.17
N ARG A 25 -15.81 -12.26 37.67
CA ARG A 25 -16.72 -11.76 38.69
C ARG A 25 -17.88 -11.04 38.00
N ALA A 26 -19.09 -11.58 38.12
CA ALA A 26 -20.28 -11.01 37.49
C ALA A 26 -20.53 -9.56 37.94
N LYS A 27 -20.99 -8.73 37.00
CA LYS A 27 -21.61 -7.42 37.28
C LYS A 27 -23.09 -7.52 36.91
N GLU A 28 -23.93 -6.98 37.78
CA GLU A 28 -25.38 -6.97 37.58
C GLU A 28 -25.80 -5.96 36.51
N ALA A 29 -26.94 -6.22 35.86
CA ALA A 29 -27.47 -5.37 34.81
C ALA A 29 -28.35 -4.23 35.39
N PRO A 30 -28.30 -3.01 34.84
CA PRO A 30 -29.20 -1.93 35.22
C PRO A 30 -30.64 -2.21 34.74
N PRO A 31 -31.67 -1.70 35.44
CA PRO A 31 -33.07 -1.97 35.10
C PRO A 31 -33.51 -1.26 33.81
N ALA A 32 -34.44 -1.89 33.08
CA ALA A 32 -35.04 -1.33 31.87
C ALA A 32 -36.22 -0.40 32.21
N GLY A 33 -36.28 0.81 31.64
CA GLY A 33 -37.42 1.71 31.84
C GLY A 33 -37.20 3.17 31.41
N ALA A 34 -37.14 3.43 30.11
CA ALA A 34 -37.33 4.77 29.54
C ALA A 34 -37.93 4.67 28.13
N ALA A 35 -38.95 5.46 27.81
CA ALA A 35 -39.61 5.45 26.50
C ALA A 35 -38.84 6.26 25.47
N ALA A 36 -38.87 5.84 24.20
CA ALA A 36 -38.19 6.54 23.12
C ALA A 36 -38.98 7.77 22.65
N ALA A 37 -38.30 8.92 22.59
CA ALA A 37 -38.79 10.12 21.90
C ALA A 37 -38.68 9.96 20.36
N PRO A 38 -39.49 10.66 19.56
CA PRO A 38 -39.52 10.48 18.10
C PRO A 38 -38.20 10.89 17.43
N ALA A 39 -37.84 10.19 16.36
CA ALA A 39 -36.57 10.36 15.66
C ALA A 39 -36.49 11.71 14.92
N ALA A 40 -35.45 12.49 15.24
CA ALA A 40 -34.99 13.56 14.37
C ALA A 40 -34.36 12.98 13.08
N GLY A 41 -34.35 13.77 12.00
CA GLY A 41 -33.94 13.33 10.67
C GLY A 41 -32.52 12.77 10.62
N HIS A 42 -32.32 11.74 9.79
CA HIS A 42 -30.99 11.18 9.53
C HIS A 42 -30.15 12.19 8.73
N ALA A 43 -29.06 12.68 9.32
CA ALA A 43 -28.02 13.37 8.60
C ALA A 43 -27.27 12.39 7.68
N ASP A 44 -26.75 12.88 6.55
CA ASP A 44 -25.97 12.08 5.61
C ASP A 44 -24.62 11.68 6.27
N PRO A 45 -24.27 10.37 6.35
CA PRO A 45 -22.97 9.92 6.81
C PRO A 45 -21.76 10.49 6.06
N HIS A 46 -21.96 11.11 4.89
CA HIS A 46 -20.91 11.76 4.10
C HIS A 46 -20.56 13.21 4.54
N ASP A 47 -21.25 13.78 5.53
CA ASP A 47 -20.94 15.13 6.07
C ASP A 47 -19.83 15.14 7.13
N VAL A 48 -18.82 14.27 6.93
CA VAL A 48 -17.53 14.36 7.65
C VAL A 48 -16.78 15.55 7.08
N LEU A 49 -16.52 16.58 7.91
CA LEU A 49 -15.87 17.85 7.54
C LEU A 49 -14.72 17.67 6.55
N LYS A 50 -14.99 17.96 5.26
CA LYS A 50 -14.05 17.71 4.17
C LYS A 50 -12.85 18.64 4.28
N VAL A 51 -11.70 18.06 4.57
CA VAL A 51 -10.40 18.75 4.61
C VAL A 51 -10.13 19.32 3.21
N SER A 52 -9.87 20.63 3.06
CA SER A 52 -9.53 21.21 1.75
C SER A 52 -8.20 20.66 1.22
N ALA A 53 -7.96 20.75 -0.09
CA ALA A 53 -6.69 20.34 -0.69
C ALA A 53 -5.49 21.08 -0.04
N ASP A 54 -5.59 22.40 0.19
CA ASP A 54 -4.56 23.17 0.90
C ASP A 54 -4.34 22.67 2.33
N SER A 55 -5.42 22.32 3.03
CA SER A 55 -5.37 21.81 4.41
C SER A 55 -4.74 20.42 4.46
N ALA A 56 -5.03 19.57 3.47
CA ALA A 56 -4.42 18.27 3.29
C ALA A 56 -2.92 18.40 2.99
N LEU A 57 -2.55 19.30 2.06
CA LEU A 57 -1.17 19.54 1.66
C LEU A 57 -0.35 20.09 2.83
N LYS A 58 -0.91 21.04 3.59
CA LYS A 58 -0.28 21.55 4.81
C LYS A 58 -0.05 20.44 5.85
N ARG A 59 -1.01 19.54 6.09
CA ARG A 59 -0.82 18.40 7.02
C ARG A 59 0.35 17.51 6.59
N LEU A 60 0.50 17.24 5.29
CA LEU A 60 1.63 16.47 4.76
C LEU A 60 2.95 17.24 4.92
N VAL A 61 2.99 18.54 4.62
CA VAL A 61 4.20 19.38 4.80
C VAL A 61 4.62 19.47 6.27
N ASP A 62 3.67 19.71 7.18
CA ASP A 62 3.92 19.79 8.63
C ASP A 62 4.44 18.45 9.17
N GLY A 63 3.83 17.33 8.74
CA GLY A 63 4.26 15.99 9.13
C GLY A 63 5.62 15.59 8.54
N ASN A 64 5.92 15.94 7.29
CA ASN A 64 7.26 15.76 6.74
C ASN A 64 8.29 16.63 7.46
N HIS A 65 7.95 17.85 7.87
CA HIS A 65 8.83 18.66 8.70
C HIS A 65 9.12 18.00 10.06
N ARG A 66 8.13 17.38 10.72
CA ARG A 66 8.35 16.57 11.95
C ARG A 66 9.24 15.35 11.69
N TYR A 67 9.01 14.63 10.59
CA TYR A 67 9.84 13.49 10.18
C TYR A 67 11.30 13.86 9.82
N VAL A 68 11.51 14.97 9.12
CA VAL A 68 12.86 15.50 8.81
C VAL A 68 13.57 15.92 10.10
N SER A 69 12.89 16.67 10.96
CA SER A 69 13.43 17.22 12.22
C SER A 69 13.52 16.22 13.39
N ALA A 70 13.30 14.92 13.13
CA ALA A 70 13.31 13.84 14.12
C ALA A 70 12.29 13.98 15.28
N LYS A 71 11.20 14.72 15.03
CA LYS A 71 10.09 14.99 15.97
C LYS A 71 8.78 14.35 15.52
N ALA A 72 8.85 13.19 14.87
CA ALA A 72 7.69 12.43 14.42
C ALA A 72 6.78 12.06 15.61
N GLU A 73 5.51 12.48 15.54
CA GLU A 73 4.50 12.25 16.58
C GLU A 73 3.89 10.84 16.49
N ARG A 74 3.99 10.20 15.32
CA ARG A 74 3.38 8.90 14.99
C ARG A 74 1.86 8.87 15.30
N PRO A 75 1.10 9.90 14.87
CA PRO A 75 -0.31 10.03 15.19
C PRO A 75 -1.11 8.85 14.63
N ASN A 76 -2.28 8.58 15.23
CA ASN A 76 -3.26 7.63 14.70
C ASN A 76 -2.77 6.16 14.52
N GLN A 77 -1.77 5.72 15.29
CA GLN A 77 -1.27 4.34 15.27
C GLN A 77 -1.66 3.48 16.50
N THR A 78 -2.60 3.95 17.32
CA THR A 78 -3.04 3.26 18.56
C THR A 78 -3.99 2.08 18.31
N SER A 79 -4.15 1.20 19.31
CA SER A 79 -5.19 0.16 19.35
C SER A 79 -6.59 0.72 19.14
N ASP A 80 -6.86 1.89 19.73
CA ASP A 80 -8.20 2.45 19.83
C ASP A 80 -8.56 3.11 18.50
N ARG A 81 -7.60 3.79 17.86
CA ARG A 81 -7.71 4.28 16.48
C ARG A 81 -7.92 3.15 15.49
N ARG A 82 -7.23 2.01 15.65
CA ARG A 82 -7.47 0.80 14.84
C ARG A 82 -8.93 0.34 14.94
N VAL A 83 -9.47 0.21 16.16
CA VAL A 83 -10.87 -0.19 16.42
C VAL A 83 -11.89 0.85 15.92
N GLU A 84 -11.52 2.13 15.93
CA GLU A 84 -12.30 3.22 15.33
C GLU A 84 -12.43 3.04 13.80
N VAL A 85 -11.30 3.01 13.07
CA VAL A 85 -11.29 2.93 11.59
C VAL A 85 -11.71 1.55 11.04
N ALA A 86 -11.73 0.52 11.88
CA ALA A 86 -12.38 -0.75 11.55
C ALA A 86 -13.88 -0.61 11.21
N LYS A 87 -14.50 0.54 11.53
CA LYS A 87 -15.89 0.88 11.15
C LYS A 87 -15.99 1.46 9.74
N GLY A 88 -15.10 2.38 9.37
CA GLY A 88 -15.08 3.11 8.09
C GLY A 88 -13.77 3.89 7.89
N GLN A 89 -13.55 4.46 6.71
CA GLN A 89 -12.34 5.23 6.40
C GLN A 89 -12.66 6.50 5.61
N HIS A 90 -12.01 7.61 5.97
CA HIS A 90 -12.13 8.90 5.29
C HIS A 90 -10.74 9.55 5.16
N PRO A 91 -9.80 8.93 4.41
CA PRO A 91 -8.47 9.47 4.19
C PRO A 91 -8.54 10.85 3.54
N PHE A 92 -7.82 11.81 4.11
CA PHE A 92 -7.88 13.20 3.64
C PHE A 92 -7.08 13.40 2.34
N ALA A 93 -6.04 12.58 2.13
CA ALA A 93 -5.20 12.61 0.95
C ALA A 93 -4.94 11.20 0.39
N ILE A 94 -4.67 11.16 -0.91
CA ILE A 94 -4.17 10.02 -1.66
C ILE A 94 -2.69 10.25 -1.95
N VAL A 95 -1.84 9.24 -1.78
CA VAL A 95 -0.43 9.29 -2.21
C VAL A 95 -0.17 8.16 -3.20
N LEU A 96 0.15 8.53 -4.44
CA LEU A 96 0.72 7.65 -5.46
C LEU A 96 2.24 7.73 -5.35
N ALA A 97 2.87 6.71 -4.77
CA ALA A 97 4.31 6.68 -4.50
C ALA A 97 5.01 5.51 -5.20
N CYS A 98 6.34 5.50 -5.15
CA CYS A 98 7.12 4.35 -5.57
C CYS A 98 6.95 3.15 -4.61
N ALA A 99 7.02 1.94 -5.13
CA ALA A 99 7.08 0.72 -4.33
C ALA A 99 8.41 0.53 -3.55
N ASP A 100 9.42 1.37 -3.83
CA ASP A 100 10.70 1.46 -3.10
C ASP A 100 10.47 1.46 -1.57
N SER A 101 11.13 0.52 -0.89
CA SER A 101 11.03 0.28 0.56
C SER A 101 11.48 1.43 1.47
N ARG A 102 12.12 2.46 0.91
CA ARG A 102 12.55 3.67 1.62
C ARG A 102 11.49 4.77 1.57
N VAL A 103 10.47 4.63 0.73
CA VAL A 103 9.44 5.64 0.44
C VAL A 103 8.11 5.19 1.03
N SER A 104 8.02 5.16 2.36
CA SER A 104 6.79 4.82 3.11
C SER A 104 5.99 6.09 3.39
N PRO A 105 4.86 6.37 2.71
CA PRO A 105 4.18 7.67 2.83
C PRO A 105 3.71 7.99 4.25
N GLU A 106 3.18 7.00 4.96
CA GLU A 106 2.72 7.14 6.35
C GLU A 106 3.85 7.53 7.31
N VAL A 107 5.08 7.04 7.08
CA VAL A 107 6.26 7.41 7.88
C VAL A 107 6.85 8.75 7.42
N VAL A 108 6.99 8.96 6.10
CA VAL A 108 7.60 10.16 5.49
C VAL A 108 6.77 11.43 5.74
N PHE A 109 5.44 11.30 5.85
CA PHE A 109 4.53 12.39 6.20
C PHE A 109 4.03 12.33 7.65
N ASP A 110 4.55 11.43 8.49
CA ASP A 110 4.18 11.28 9.91
C ASP A 110 2.66 11.26 10.17
N GLN A 111 1.99 10.26 9.58
CA GLN A 111 0.54 9.99 9.66
C GLN A 111 0.28 8.58 10.22
N GLY A 112 -1.00 8.18 10.32
CA GLY A 112 -1.37 6.84 10.79
C GLY A 112 -2.59 6.23 10.09
N LEU A 113 -3.28 5.37 10.83
CA LEU A 113 -4.32 4.50 10.31
C LEU A 113 -5.59 5.31 9.99
N GLY A 114 -6.10 5.12 8.77
CA GLY A 114 -7.27 5.82 8.24
C GLY A 114 -6.94 7.08 7.43
N ASP A 115 -5.72 7.63 7.58
CA ASP A 115 -5.42 9.02 7.21
C ASP A 115 -5.05 9.21 5.74
N LEU A 116 -4.26 8.28 5.17
CA LEU A 116 -3.77 8.33 3.78
C LEU A 116 -4.21 7.09 3.00
N PHE A 117 -4.86 7.30 1.84
CA PHE A 117 -5.05 6.24 0.86
C PHE A 117 -3.78 6.13 0.01
N VAL A 118 -3.16 4.95 -0.09
CA VAL A 118 -1.80 4.85 -0.65
C VAL A 118 -1.75 3.83 -1.77
N VAL A 119 -1.34 4.29 -2.95
CA VAL A 119 -1.14 3.47 -4.15
C VAL A 119 0.36 3.43 -4.44
N ARG A 120 0.94 2.24 -4.62
CA ARG A 120 2.39 2.06 -4.83
C ARG A 120 2.72 1.06 -5.92
N LEU A 121 3.47 1.53 -6.91
CA LEU A 121 4.09 0.76 -8.01
C LEU A 121 5.53 1.21 -8.20
N ALA A 122 6.39 0.36 -8.78
CA ALA A 122 7.76 0.76 -9.13
C ALA A 122 7.75 1.94 -10.12
N GLY A 123 8.48 3.01 -9.80
CA GLY A 123 8.51 4.23 -10.61
C GLY A 123 7.24 5.09 -10.57
N ASN A 124 6.34 4.87 -9.59
CA ASN A 124 5.09 5.63 -9.39
C ASN A 124 4.22 5.77 -10.66
N VAL A 125 4.28 4.78 -11.56
CA VAL A 125 3.53 4.75 -12.82
C VAL A 125 2.04 4.55 -12.61
N ILE A 126 1.23 4.88 -13.62
CA ILE A 126 -0.22 4.65 -13.61
C ILE A 126 -0.64 3.54 -14.59
N SER A 127 -1.42 2.59 -14.07
CA SER A 127 -2.26 1.62 -14.77
C SER A 127 -3.74 2.03 -14.66
N ASP A 128 -4.62 1.31 -15.35
CA ASP A 128 -6.06 1.58 -15.29
C ASP A 128 -6.64 1.19 -13.92
N GLU A 129 -6.05 0.17 -13.28
CA GLU A 129 -6.31 -0.27 -11.90
C GLU A 129 -5.80 0.74 -10.85
N VAL A 130 -4.66 1.41 -11.11
CA VAL A 130 -4.19 2.54 -10.29
C VAL A 130 -5.11 3.74 -10.42
N ILE A 131 -5.52 4.10 -11.64
CA ILE A 131 -6.49 5.18 -11.89
C ILE A 131 -7.80 4.87 -11.15
N ALA A 132 -8.33 3.65 -11.30
CA ALA A 132 -9.51 3.17 -10.61
C ALA A 132 -9.39 3.23 -9.07
N SER A 133 -8.20 2.95 -8.53
CA SER A 133 -7.91 3.07 -7.10
C SER A 133 -7.99 4.52 -6.62
N ILE A 134 -7.46 5.46 -7.40
CA ILE A 134 -7.51 6.91 -7.12
C ILE A 134 -8.95 7.42 -7.26
N GLU A 135 -9.66 7.04 -8.33
CA GLU A 135 -11.07 7.37 -8.55
C GLU A 135 -11.96 6.86 -7.41
N TYR A 136 -11.74 5.64 -6.92
CA TYR A 136 -12.48 5.09 -5.78
C TYR A 136 -12.30 5.94 -4.51
N ALA A 137 -11.07 6.35 -4.18
CA ALA A 137 -10.80 7.16 -3.00
C ALA A 137 -11.36 8.59 -3.11
N VAL A 138 -11.27 9.21 -4.29
CA VAL A 138 -11.87 10.51 -4.57
C VAL A 138 -13.40 10.45 -4.51
N ALA A 139 -14.02 9.50 -5.20
CA ALA A 139 -15.49 9.45 -5.39
C ALA A 139 -16.26 8.84 -4.20
N HIS A 140 -15.68 7.86 -3.49
CA HIS A 140 -16.39 7.13 -2.43
C HIS A 140 -15.84 7.36 -1.02
N LEU A 141 -14.57 7.76 -0.86
CA LEU A 141 -13.96 7.99 0.45
C LEU A 141 -13.85 9.48 0.82
N GLY A 142 -13.83 10.37 -0.19
CA GLY A 142 -13.87 11.82 -0.03
C GLY A 142 -12.50 12.51 0.05
N SER A 143 -11.42 11.85 -0.39
CA SER A 143 -10.08 12.43 -0.42
C SER A 143 -9.98 13.61 -1.39
N THR A 144 -9.39 14.72 -0.95
CA THR A 144 -9.37 16.01 -1.69
C THR A 144 -8.01 16.37 -2.29
N LEU A 145 -6.95 15.68 -1.88
CA LEU A 145 -5.60 15.86 -2.43
C LEU A 145 -5.07 14.54 -2.97
N VAL A 146 -4.41 14.59 -4.13
CA VAL A 146 -3.60 13.49 -4.67
C VAL A 146 -2.14 13.98 -4.78
N VAL A 147 -1.21 13.28 -4.13
CA VAL A 147 0.23 13.54 -4.26
C VAL A 147 0.87 12.45 -5.11
N VAL A 148 1.49 12.83 -6.23
CA VAL A 148 2.37 11.96 -7.02
C VAL A 148 3.79 12.12 -6.48
N LEU A 149 4.25 11.13 -5.71
CA LEU A 149 5.52 11.16 -5.00
C LEU A 149 6.59 10.32 -5.70
N GLY A 150 7.36 10.96 -6.57
CA GLY A 150 8.64 10.44 -7.03
C GLY A 150 9.69 10.47 -5.92
N HIS A 151 10.85 9.86 -6.15
CA HIS A 151 11.96 9.93 -5.21
C HIS A 151 13.32 9.83 -5.90
N GLN A 152 14.32 10.46 -5.28
CA GLN A 152 15.72 10.49 -5.69
C GLN A 152 16.29 9.06 -5.87
N ARG A 153 17.08 8.83 -6.93
CA ARG A 153 17.63 7.50 -7.32
C ARG A 153 16.56 6.40 -7.41
N CYS A 154 15.45 6.68 -8.08
CA CYS A 154 14.44 5.66 -8.36
C CYS A 154 14.99 4.57 -9.30
N GLY A 155 14.96 3.31 -8.85
CA GLY A 155 15.48 2.17 -9.61
C GLY A 155 14.77 1.97 -10.96
N ALA A 156 13.44 2.12 -11.00
CA ALA A 156 12.65 2.01 -12.23
C ALA A 156 12.94 3.16 -13.22
N VAL A 157 13.14 4.39 -12.72
CA VAL A 157 13.53 5.52 -13.58
C VAL A 157 14.97 5.36 -14.07
N LYS A 158 15.89 4.85 -13.23
CA LYS A 158 17.24 4.50 -13.69
C LYS A 158 17.21 3.44 -14.80
N ALA A 159 16.44 2.37 -14.65
CA ALA A 159 16.28 1.36 -15.69
C ALA A 159 15.76 1.98 -17.00
N ALA A 160 14.81 2.94 -16.93
CA ALA A 160 14.31 3.65 -18.11
C ALA A 160 15.30 4.67 -18.72
N VAL A 161 16.25 5.20 -17.93
CA VAL A 161 17.36 6.04 -18.41
C VAL A 161 18.46 5.20 -19.07
N ASP A 162 18.77 4.04 -18.50
CA ASP A 162 19.82 3.14 -18.99
C ASP A 162 19.40 2.37 -20.27
N THR A 163 18.09 2.15 -20.47
CA THR A 163 17.55 1.36 -21.60
C THR A 163 17.18 2.24 -22.79
N LYS A 164 17.77 1.99 -23.97
CA LYS A 164 17.37 2.69 -25.22
C LYS A 164 15.93 2.34 -25.62
N PRO A 165 15.19 3.22 -26.33
CA PRO A 165 13.81 2.93 -26.77
C PRO A 165 13.66 1.61 -27.55
N ASP A 166 14.62 1.31 -28.42
CA ASP A 166 14.61 0.11 -29.28
C ASP A 166 15.11 -1.16 -28.56
N ASP A 167 15.82 -1.01 -27.44
CA ASP A 167 16.37 -2.12 -26.64
C ASP A 167 15.40 -2.59 -25.53
N VAL A 168 14.18 -2.04 -25.43
CA VAL A 168 13.28 -2.37 -24.32
C VAL A 168 12.66 -3.76 -24.51
N ALA A 169 13.29 -4.73 -23.84
CA ALA A 169 12.86 -6.12 -23.73
C ALA A 169 11.36 -6.28 -23.46
N GLU A 170 10.81 -7.40 -23.95
CA GLU A 170 9.42 -7.79 -23.69
C GLU A 170 9.20 -8.25 -22.25
N GLY A 171 7.93 -8.37 -21.84
CA GLY A 171 7.55 -8.74 -20.47
C GLY A 171 7.29 -7.55 -19.54
N HIS A 172 7.13 -7.86 -18.25
CA HIS A 172 6.53 -6.95 -17.27
C HIS A 172 7.42 -5.74 -16.96
N LEU A 173 8.72 -5.93 -16.73
CA LEU A 173 9.67 -4.83 -16.47
C LEU A 173 9.77 -3.86 -17.67
N GLY A 174 9.75 -4.38 -18.90
CA GLY A 174 9.69 -3.56 -20.11
C GLY A 174 8.44 -2.67 -20.19
N SER A 175 7.32 -3.11 -19.60
CA SER A 175 6.10 -2.29 -19.53
C SER A 175 6.20 -1.12 -18.54
N LEU A 176 7.00 -1.23 -17.47
CA LEU A 176 7.34 -0.11 -16.59
C LEU A 176 8.27 0.88 -17.32
N ILE A 177 9.30 0.38 -17.99
CA ILE A 177 10.25 1.20 -18.75
C ILE A 177 9.53 2.03 -19.82
N LYS A 178 8.64 1.41 -20.61
CA LYS A 178 7.83 2.08 -21.64
C LYS A 178 6.89 3.17 -21.07
N LYS A 179 6.42 3.04 -19.83
CA LYS A 179 5.62 4.08 -19.14
C LYS A 179 6.47 5.29 -18.69
N ILE A 180 7.77 5.09 -18.39
CA ILE A 180 8.65 6.13 -17.85
C ILE A 180 9.49 6.82 -18.94
N GLN A 181 9.80 6.13 -20.05
CA GLN A 181 10.61 6.68 -21.15
C GLN A 181 10.16 8.04 -21.72
N PRO A 182 8.87 8.41 -21.77
CA PRO A 182 8.46 9.78 -22.15
C PRO A 182 9.06 10.87 -21.25
N ALA A 183 9.18 10.63 -19.94
CA ALA A 183 9.83 11.55 -19.01
C ALA A 183 11.34 11.68 -19.28
N VAL A 184 12.01 10.55 -19.55
CA VAL A 184 13.43 10.50 -19.91
C VAL A 184 13.69 11.26 -21.21
N ALA A 185 12.81 11.10 -22.21
CA ALA A 185 12.90 11.81 -23.48
C ALA A 185 12.71 13.32 -23.32
N GLN A 186 11.75 13.77 -22.51
CA GLN A 186 11.47 15.19 -22.25
C GLN A 186 12.69 15.93 -21.67
N VAL A 187 13.50 15.27 -20.82
CA VAL A 187 14.66 15.90 -20.15
C VAL A 187 16.00 15.64 -20.82
N LYS A 188 16.03 14.87 -21.92
CA LYS A 188 17.28 14.46 -22.57
C LYS A 188 18.01 15.66 -23.17
N GLY A 189 19.20 15.96 -22.64
CA GLY A 189 20.00 17.11 -23.06
C GLY A 189 19.76 18.39 -22.26
N LEU A 190 18.85 18.39 -21.29
CA LEU A 190 18.77 19.45 -20.27
C LEU A 190 19.97 19.35 -19.31
N PRO A 191 20.45 20.49 -18.75
CA PRO A 191 21.53 20.49 -17.77
C PRO A 191 21.10 19.85 -16.43
N GLY A 192 22.09 19.37 -15.67
CA GLY A 192 21.90 18.73 -14.37
C GLY A 192 22.04 17.20 -14.43
N ASP A 193 21.59 16.51 -13.38
CA ASP A 193 21.56 15.05 -13.34
C ASP A 193 20.36 14.53 -14.15
N LEU A 194 20.63 13.75 -15.20
CA LEU A 194 19.59 13.19 -16.07
C LEU A 194 18.59 12.32 -15.29
N LEU A 195 19.04 11.63 -14.24
CA LEU A 195 18.19 10.77 -13.43
C LEU A 195 17.26 11.59 -12.52
N ASP A 196 17.76 12.57 -11.74
CA ASP A 196 16.91 13.46 -10.93
C ASP A 196 15.94 14.26 -11.81
N ASN A 197 16.38 14.76 -12.98
CA ASN A 197 15.53 15.43 -13.95
C ASN A 197 14.40 14.50 -14.44
N ALA A 198 14.71 13.25 -14.83
CA ALA A 198 13.72 12.29 -15.29
C ALA A 198 12.75 11.85 -14.16
N ILE A 199 13.22 11.78 -12.91
CA ILE A 199 12.39 11.51 -11.72
C ILE A 199 11.35 12.63 -11.53
N ARG A 200 11.75 13.90 -11.66
CA ARG A 200 10.85 15.06 -11.54
C ARG A 200 9.83 15.08 -12.68
N ALA A 201 10.31 14.98 -13.92
CA ALA A 201 9.45 14.93 -15.11
C ALA A 201 8.45 13.75 -15.08
N ASN A 202 8.84 12.58 -14.53
CA ASN A 202 7.94 11.44 -14.39
C ASN A 202 6.79 11.73 -13.40
N ALA A 203 7.07 12.36 -12.26
CA ALA A 203 6.02 12.76 -11.30
C ALA A 203 5.12 13.88 -11.87
N GLU A 204 5.68 14.81 -12.64
CA GLU A 204 4.93 15.89 -13.31
C GLU A 204 4.04 15.36 -14.44
N LEU A 205 4.55 14.49 -15.32
CA LEU A 205 3.78 13.88 -16.39
C LEU A 205 2.65 13.00 -15.86
N VAL A 206 2.90 12.20 -14.82
CA VAL A 206 1.84 11.41 -14.16
C VAL A 206 0.80 12.33 -13.51
N THR A 207 1.22 13.46 -12.92
CA THR A 207 0.29 14.50 -12.41
C THR A 207 -0.57 15.10 -13.52
N GLN A 208 0.02 15.42 -14.68
CA GLN A 208 -0.69 15.95 -15.85
C GLN A 208 -1.67 14.93 -16.43
N GLN A 209 -1.26 13.66 -16.54
CA GLN A 209 -2.12 12.56 -16.98
C GLN A 209 -3.33 12.40 -16.06
N LEU A 210 -3.13 12.29 -14.74
CA LEU A 210 -4.23 12.16 -13.77
C LEU A 210 -5.18 13.37 -13.77
N ARG A 211 -4.67 14.59 -13.98
CA ARG A 211 -5.50 15.80 -14.17
C ARG A 211 -6.32 15.76 -15.46
N GLY A 212 -5.87 15.05 -16.50
CA GLY A 212 -6.57 14.86 -17.77
C GLY A 212 -7.53 13.65 -17.81
N THR A 213 -7.39 12.69 -16.91
CA THR A 213 -8.16 11.43 -16.93
C THR A 213 -9.67 11.66 -16.79
N ALA A 214 -10.44 11.12 -17.73
CA ALA A 214 -11.91 11.11 -17.71
C ALA A 214 -12.45 9.76 -17.18
N PRO A 215 -13.68 9.71 -16.63
CA PRO A 215 -14.63 10.81 -16.48
C PRO A 215 -14.60 11.51 -15.11
N ILE A 216 -13.90 10.97 -14.10
CA ILE A 216 -14.01 11.45 -12.72
C ILE A 216 -12.94 12.49 -12.38
N LEU A 217 -11.66 12.18 -12.55
CA LEU A 217 -10.56 13.00 -12.03
C LEU A 217 -10.50 14.40 -12.68
N SER A 218 -10.48 14.46 -14.01
CA SER A 218 -10.50 15.72 -14.78
C SER A 218 -11.70 16.61 -14.45
N LYS A 219 -12.89 16.02 -14.31
CA LYS A 219 -14.10 16.73 -13.86
C LYS A 219 -13.91 17.32 -12.47
N MET A 220 -13.40 16.55 -11.51
CA MET A 220 -13.25 17.01 -10.13
C MET A 220 -12.08 17.99 -9.94
N VAL A 221 -11.07 17.95 -10.81
CA VAL A 221 -10.04 19.02 -10.92
C VAL A 221 -10.65 20.30 -11.49
N ALA A 222 -11.42 20.22 -12.58
CA ALA A 222 -12.09 21.38 -13.17
C ALA A 222 -13.11 22.04 -12.23
N GLU A 223 -13.84 21.23 -11.45
CA GLU A 223 -14.76 21.67 -10.39
C GLU A 223 -14.04 22.11 -9.10
N LYS A 224 -12.69 22.08 -9.06
CA LYS A 224 -11.84 22.38 -7.89
C LYS A 224 -12.20 21.59 -6.61
N LYS A 225 -12.76 20.38 -6.77
CA LYS A 225 -13.09 19.45 -5.68
C LYS A 225 -11.89 18.62 -5.23
N ILE A 226 -10.92 18.42 -6.12
CA ILE A 226 -9.62 17.84 -5.79
C ILE A 226 -8.46 18.67 -6.35
N GLU A 227 -7.30 18.57 -5.71
CA GLU A 227 -6.01 18.96 -6.29
C GLU A 227 -5.15 17.71 -6.53
N ILE A 228 -4.29 17.77 -7.55
CA ILE A 228 -3.30 16.73 -7.86
C ILE A 228 -1.94 17.42 -8.00
N VAL A 229 -0.97 17.08 -7.16
CA VAL A 229 0.35 17.75 -7.07
C VAL A 229 1.51 16.76 -7.21
N ALA A 230 2.65 17.24 -7.72
CA ALA A 230 3.87 16.45 -7.87
C ALA A 230 4.88 16.78 -6.74
N GLY A 231 5.55 15.75 -6.23
CA GLY A 231 6.62 15.88 -5.25
C GLY A 231 7.75 14.87 -5.46
N ARG A 232 8.93 15.21 -4.95
CA ARG A 232 10.12 14.36 -4.91
C ARG A 232 10.57 14.19 -3.47
N TYR A 233 10.55 12.95 -2.99
CA TYR A 233 11.21 12.57 -1.75
C TYR A 233 12.73 12.50 -1.95
N ASP A 234 13.45 13.32 -1.19
CA ASP A 234 14.91 13.30 -1.09
C ASP A 234 15.30 12.27 -0.01
N LEU A 235 15.90 11.15 -0.43
CA LEU A 235 16.23 10.06 0.51
C LEU A 235 17.28 10.48 1.53
N ASP A 236 18.11 11.48 1.18
CA ASP A 236 19.25 11.89 1.99
C ASP A 236 18.80 12.73 3.19
N SER A 237 18.05 13.80 2.93
CA SER A 237 17.51 14.69 3.95
C SER A 237 16.21 14.18 4.59
N GLY A 238 15.45 13.34 3.87
CA GLY A 238 14.08 12.95 4.20
C GLY A 238 13.03 13.98 3.83
N LYS A 239 13.41 15.07 3.17
CA LYS A 239 12.51 16.15 2.76
C LYS A 239 11.69 15.74 1.54
N VAL A 240 10.41 16.10 1.51
CA VAL A 240 9.62 16.11 0.28
C VAL A 240 9.72 17.50 -0.35
N ASP A 241 10.45 17.59 -1.46
CA ASP A 241 10.39 18.74 -2.36
C ASP A 241 9.14 18.59 -3.24
N PHE A 242 8.00 19.16 -2.81
CA PHE A 242 6.95 19.54 -3.75
C PHE A 242 7.59 20.47 -4.79
N LEU A 243 7.46 20.14 -6.08
CA LEU A 243 8.57 20.35 -7.02
C LEU A 243 8.92 21.84 -7.24
N GLY A 244 10.01 22.25 -6.57
CA GLY A 244 10.53 23.63 -6.55
C GLY A 244 11.82 23.88 -5.75
N ALA A 245 12.49 22.85 -5.19
CA ALA A 245 13.79 22.95 -4.46
C ALA A 245 14.59 21.60 -4.48
N ALA A 246 15.76 21.50 -3.80
CA ALA A 246 16.68 20.31 -3.83
C ALA A 246 17.69 20.17 -2.62
N ALA A 247 18.30 18.95 -2.40
CA ALA A 247 19.27 18.58 -1.30
C ALA A 247 20.20 17.31 -1.52
N ALA A 248 20.94 16.79 -0.48
CA ALA A 248 22.02 15.74 -0.49
C ALA A 248 22.40 15.13 0.94
N LYS A 249 23.25 14.08 1.26
CA LYS A 249 23.77 12.74 0.72
C LYS A 249 24.89 12.12 1.68
N VAL A 250 25.23 10.83 1.99
CA VAL A 250 24.78 9.38 1.88
C VAL A 250 25.65 8.38 2.76
N ALA A 251 25.18 7.15 3.17
CA ALA A 251 25.99 5.96 3.62
C ALA A 251 25.21 4.56 3.54
N PRO A 252 25.76 3.32 3.86
CA PRO A 252 25.13 1.96 3.55
C PRO A 252 25.17 0.75 4.60
N ALA A 253 24.44 -0.41 4.39
CA ALA A 253 24.48 -1.70 5.21
C ALA A 253 24.07 -3.12 4.57
N GLU A 254 23.36 -4.07 5.28
CA GLU A 254 23.58 -5.58 5.36
C GLU A 254 22.53 -6.65 4.76
N LYS A 255 22.38 -7.92 5.31
CA LYS A 255 21.76 -9.19 4.71
C LYS A 255 20.85 -10.08 5.65
N MET A 256 20.00 -11.00 5.11
CA MET A 256 19.11 -11.97 5.87
C MET A 256 18.61 -13.23 5.05
N ASP A 257 17.70 -14.10 5.58
CA ASP A 257 17.00 -15.25 4.92
C ASP A 257 15.44 -15.23 4.96
N SER A 258 14.79 -16.08 4.12
CA SER A 258 13.33 -16.15 3.86
C SER A 258 12.43 -16.67 5.01
N ASN A 259 12.91 -17.57 5.86
CA ASN A 259 12.15 -18.02 7.03
C ASN A 259 12.30 -17.03 8.19
N GLY A 260 13.51 -16.48 8.36
CA GLY A 260 13.77 -15.34 9.25
C GLY A 260 12.89 -14.14 8.90
N ALA A 261 12.71 -13.85 7.60
CA ALA A 261 11.80 -12.83 7.08
C ALA A 261 10.34 -12.99 7.54
N LEU A 262 9.75 -14.19 7.39
CA LEU A 262 8.36 -14.42 7.85
C LEU A 262 8.23 -14.27 9.37
N ILE A 263 9.16 -14.85 10.13
CA ILE A 263 9.18 -14.76 11.59
C ILE A 263 9.31 -13.30 12.06
N ARG A 264 10.11 -12.49 11.36
CA ARG A 264 10.28 -11.06 11.63
C ARG A 264 8.99 -10.27 11.41
N LEU A 265 8.29 -10.51 10.30
CA LEU A 265 6.98 -9.87 10.03
C LEU A 265 5.97 -10.20 11.13
N LEU A 266 5.79 -11.49 11.45
CA LEU A 266 4.79 -11.93 12.41
C LEU A 266 5.09 -11.44 13.85
N LYS A 267 6.37 -11.39 14.25
CA LYS A 267 6.79 -10.78 15.53
C LYS A 267 6.40 -9.31 15.62
N GLY A 268 6.60 -8.54 14.55
CA GLY A 268 6.21 -7.13 14.52
C GLY A 268 4.68 -6.94 14.50
N ASN A 269 3.92 -7.83 13.84
CA ASN A 269 2.46 -7.80 13.95
C ASN A 269 1.96 -8.11 15.37
N VAL A 270 2.62 -9.00 16.12
CA VAL A 270 2.31 -9.20 17.55
C VAL A 270 2.54 -7.91 18.35
N ARG A 271 3.61 -7.17 18.10
CA ARG A 271 3.85 -5.86 18.73
C ARG A 271 2.77 -4.82 18.37
N TYR A 272 2.40 -4.73 17.10
CA TYR A 272 1.30 -3.87 16.61
C TYR A 272 -0.06 -4.19 17.27
N ARG A 273 -0.44 -5.48 17.34
CA ARG A 273 -1.67 -5.95 18.00
C ARG A 273 -1.73 -5.50 19.46
N LEU A 274 -0.62 -5.70 20.19
CA LEU A 274 -0.46 -5.40 21.61
C LEU A 274 -0.24 -3.90 21.93
N GLY A 275 -0.15 -3.02 20.93
CA GLY A 275 0.15 -1.59 21.14
C GLY A 275 1.58 -1.32 21.61
N LYS A 276 2.51 -2.24 21.34
CA LYS A 276 3.92 -2.22 21.81
C LYS A 276 4.90 -2.14 20.63
N MET A 277 4.59 -1.32 19.63
CA MET A 277 5.48 -1.09 18.49
C MET A 277 6.80 -0.46 18.93
N GLU A 278 7.89 -0.85 18.30
CA GLU A 278 9.22 -0.34 18.56
C GLU A 278 9.57 0.85 17.65
N HIS A 279 9.05 0.88 16.41
CA HIS A 279 9.41 1.84 15.36
C HIS A 279 10.93 1.97 15.12
N SER A 280 11.71 0.96 15.54
CA SER A 280 13.18 1.03 15.74
C SER A 280 14.00 1.25 14.47
N ARG A 281 13.38 1.17 13.29
CA ARG A 281 13.99 1.40 11.97
C ARG A 281 13.42 2.63 11.24
N GLN A 282 12.95 3.63 11.97
CA GLN A 282 12.42 4.88 11.45
C GLN A 282 13.26 6.12 11.85
N THR A 283 14.51 5.92 12.30
CA THR A 283 15.41 6.99 12.77
C THR A 283 16.08 7.78 11.63
N PRO A 284 16.60 9.00 11.88
CA PRO A 284 17.40 9.74 10.90
C PRO A 284 18.65 8.99 10.44
N ASP A 285 19.32 8.26 11.33
CA ASP A 285 20.52 7.48 10.99
C ASP A 285 20.17 6.33 10.03
N ARG A 286 19.05 5.64 10.30
CA ARG A 286 18.52 4.59 9.42
C ARG A 286 18.09 5.14 8.06
N ARG A 287 17.59 6.38 8.01
CA ARG A 287 17.31 7.10 6.75
C ARG A 287 18.61 7.35 5.96
N ALA A 288 19.65 7.88 6.61
CA ALA A 288 20.94 8.16 5.97
C ALA A 288 21.65 6.89 5.45
N GLU A 289 21.56 5.78 6.19
CA GLU A 289 22.06 4.43 5.84
C GLU A 289 21.37 3.82 4.61
N LEU A 290 20.13 4.22 4.33
CA LEU A 290 19.34 3.71 3.20
C LEU A 290 19.40 4.60 1.95
N ALA A 291 19.91 5.81 2.09
CA ALA A 291 19.96 6.75 0.99
C ALA A 291 20.87 6.24 -0.16
N ALA A 292 21.89 5.42 0.15
CA ALA A 292 22.75 4.78 -0.86
C ALA A 292 21.99 3.82 -1.80
N GLY A 293 21.14 2.96 -1.23
CA GLY A 293 20.51 1.84 -1.92
C GLY A 293 19.53 1.12 -1.00
N GLN A 294 18.84 0.10 -1.51
CA GLN A 294 17.85 -0.64 -0.72
C GLN A 294 18.06 -2.15 -0.83
N LYS A 295 17.70 -2.86 0.23
CA LYS A 295 17.61 -4.32 0.23
C LYS A 295 16.44 -4.81 1.10
N PRO A 296 15.19 -4.57 0.66
CA PRO A 296 14.02 -5.09 1.34
C PRO A 296 14.06 -6.61 1.39
N PHE A 297 13.79 -7.16 2.57
CA PHE A 297 13.79 -8.61 2.76
C PHE A 297 12.46 -9.25 2.33
N ALA A 298 11.40 -8.44 2.28
CA ALA A 298 10.05 -8.86 1.93
C ALA A 298 9.42 -7.90 0.92
N VAL A 299 8.57 -8.46 0.07
CA VAL A 299 7.56 -7.73 -0.71
C VAL A 299 6.20 -7.92 -0.04
N VAL A 300 5.41 -6.85 0.06
CA VAL A 300 4.01 -6.94 0.48
C VAL A 300 3.12 -6.39 -0.63
N LEU A 301 2.24 -7.24 -1.18
CA LEU A 301 1.15 -6.84 -2.07
C LEU A 301 -0.10 -6.64 -1.21
N ALA A 302 -0.49 -5.38 -1.00
CA ALA A 302 -1.58 -5.00 -0.08
C ALA A 302 -2.66 -4.17 -0.80
N CYS A 303 -3.78 -3.96 -0.10
CA CYS A 303 -4.81 -3.03 -0.56
C CYS A 303 -4.36 -1.57 -0.40
N ALA A 304 -4.82 -0.68 -1.29
CA ALA A 304 -4.60 0.76 -1.16
C ALA A 304 -5.39 1.42 0.01
N ASP A 305 -6.35 0.70 0.59
CA ASP A 305 -7.15 1.05 1.78
C ASP A 305 -6.29 1.70 2.88
N SER A 306 -6.76 2.83 3.43
CA SER A 306 -5.97 3.68 4.35
C SER A 306 -5.75 3.06 5.74
N ARG A 307 -6.33 1.89 6.00
CA ARG A 307 -6.21 1.14 7.25
C ARG A 307 -5.21 -0.01 7.14
N VAL A 308 -4.66 -0.26 5.95
CA VAL A 308 -3.76 -1.38 5.63
C VAL A 308 -2.38 -0.85 5.25
N SER A 309 -1.69 -0.27 6.24
CA SER A 309 -0.31 0.24 6.10
C SER A 309 0.69 -0.85 6.51
N PRO A 310 1.40 -1.53 5.58
CA PRO A 310 2.22 -2.71 5.91
C PRO A 310 3.34 -2.44 6.93
N GLU A 311 3.99 -1.29 6.82
CA GLU A 311 5.07 -0.86 7.70
C GLU A 311 4.59 -0.72 9.16
N ILE A 312 3.37 -0.19 9.38
CA ILE A 312 2.73 -0.13 10.70
C ILE A 312 2.21 -1.53 11.11
N LEU A 313 1.54 -2.25 10.20
CA LEU A 313 0.94 -3.57 10.43
C LEU A 313 1.92 -4.60 11.00
N PHE A 314 3.15 -4.56 10.49
CA PHE A 314 4.23 -5.47 10.80
C PHE A 314 5.34 -4.80 11.64
N ASP A 315 5.13 -3.57 12.14
CA ASP A 315 6.11 -2.78 12.91
C ASP A 315 7.54 -2.87 12.34
N GLN A 316 7.65 -2.53 11.06
CA GLN A 316 8.90 -2.42 10.32
C GLN A 316 9.22 -0.96 10.02
N GLY A 317 10.45 -0.69 9.59
CA GLY A 317 10.89 0.65 9.26
C GLY A 317 11.29 0.80 7.80
N LEU A 318 12.07 1.84 7.57
CA LEU A 318 12.55 2.21 6.25
C LEU A 318 13.49 1.13 5.72
N GLY A 319 13.42 0.91 4.41
CA GLY A 319 14.27 -0.04 3.67
C GLY A 319 13.83 -1.49 3.79
N ASP A 320 13.02 -1.85 4.79
CA ASP A 320 12.71 -3.23 5.17
C ASP A 320 11.72 -3.94 4.22
N LEU A 321 10.65 -3.25 3.80
CA LEU A 321 9.53 -3.81 3.02
C LEU A 321 9.39 -3.11 1.66
N PHE A 322 9.50 -3.84 0.55
CA PHE A 322 9.04 -3.35 -0.75
C PHE A 322 7.52 -3.48 -0.79
N VAL A 323 6.79 -2.42 -1.12
CA VAL A 323 5.33 -2.41 -0.93
C VAL A 323 4.63 -2.05 -2.23
N VAL A 324 3.80 -2.97 -2.71
CA VAL A 324 2.92 -2.78 -3.85
C VAL A 324 1.50 -2.63 -3.33
N ARG A 325 0.82 -1.53 -3.67
CA ARG A 325 -0.55 -1.25 -3.20
C ARG A 325 -1.44 -0.80 -4.35
N VAL A 326 -2.53 -1.54 -4.55
CA VAL A 326 -3.63 -1.29 -5.50
C VAL A 326 -4.94 -1.59 -4.76
N ALA A 327 -6.06 -0.94 -5.10
CA ALA A 327 -7.34 -1.26 -4.47
C ALA A 327 -7.70 -2.74 -4.67
N GLY A 328 -8.19 -3.40 -3.61
CA GLY A 328 -8.47 -4.85 -3.64
C GLY A 328 -7.25 -5.75 -3.79
N ASN A 329 -6.02 -5.23 -3.54
CA ASN A 329 -4.75 -5.95 -3.69
C ASN A 329 -4.56 -6.61 -5.08
N VAL A 330 -5.15 -6.02 -6.12
CA VAL A 330 -5.11 -6.51 -7.51
C VAL A 330 -3.69 -6.56 -8.05
N LEU A 331 -3.39 -7.63 -8.77
CA LEU A 331 -2.11 -7.89 -9.43
C LEU A 331 -2.21 -7.55 -10.93
N ASP A 332 -2.11 -6.26 -11.27
CA ASP A 332 -1.91 -5.87 -12.67
C ASP A 332 -0.48 -6.19 -13.15
N LYS A 333 -0.22 -6.10 -14.46
CA LYS A 333 1.10 -6.37 -15.07
C LYS A 333 2.24 -5.49 -14.53
N HIS A 334 1.95 -4.29 -14.04
CA HIS A 334 2.91 -3.35 -13.46
C HIS A 334 3.11 -3.61 -11.96
N ALA A 335 2.10 -4.09 -11.25
CA ALA A 335 2.23 -4.66 -9.90
C ALA A 335 3.11 -5.92 -9.94
N LEU A 336 2.88 -6.81 -10.91
CA LEU A 336 3.70 -8.01 -11.15
C LEU A 336 5.15 -7.64 -11.52
N ALA A 337 5.36 -6.68 -12.43
CA ALA A 337 6.69 -6.12 -12.73
C ALA A 337 7.42 -5.58 -11.48
N SER A 338 6.67 -4.95 -10.58
CA SER A 338 7.21 -4.38 -9.33
C SER A 338 7.64 -5.47 -8.35
N ILE A 339 6.89 -6.57 -8.27
CA ILE A 339 7.24 -7.76 -7.47
C ILE A 339 8.45 -8.48 -8.08
N GLU A 340 8.46 -8.67 -9.39
CA GLU A 340 9.55 -9.30 -10.15
C GLU A 340 10.88 -8.56 -9.94
N TYR A 341 10.89 -7.23 -10.10
CA TYR A 341 12.06 -6.38 -9.81
C TYR A 341 12.56 -6.52 -8.36
N ALA A 342 11.65 -6.57 -7.38
CA ALA A 342 12.03 -6.68 -5.98
C ALA A 342 12.61 -8.05 -5.61
N VAL A 343 12.09 -9.13 -6.20
CA VAL A 343 12.66 -10.48 -6.01
C VAL A 343 14.01 -10.60 -6.71
N ASP A 344 14.08 -10.26 -8.00
CA ASP A 344 15.23 -10.55 -8.85
C ASP A 344 16.38 -9.55 -8.65
N HIS A 345 16.11 -8.25 -8.74
CA HIS A 345 17.15 -7.21 -8.69
C HIS A 345 17.50 -6.78 -7.25
N LEU A 346 16.55 -6.81 -6.31
CA LEU A 346 16.79 -6.45 -4.91
C LEU A 346 17.08 -7.67 -4.00
N GLY A 347 16.68 -8.87 -4.42
CA GLY A 347 16.85 -10.10 -3.66
C GLY A 347 15.85 -10.28 -2.51
N ALA A 348 14.61 -9.81 -2.67
CA ALA A 348 13.55 -10.01 -1.68
C ALA A 348 13.15 -11.49 -1.60
N GLN A 349 12.97 -11.99 -0.38
CA GLN A 349 12.96 -13.42 -0.05
C GLN A 349 11.57 -13.99 0.29
N ILE A 350 10.61 -13.10 0.53
CA ILE A 350 9.20 -13.45 0.73
C ILE A 350 8.31 -12.45 0.00
N VAL A 351 7.23 -12.93 -0.63
CA VAL A 351 6.10 -12.12 -1.07
C VAL A 351 4.89 -12.48 -0.20
N VAL A 352 4.31 -11.48 0.46
CA VAL A 352 3.08 -11.61 1.23
C VAL A 352 1.97 -10.88 0.48
N VAL A 353 0.98 -11.61 -0.03
CA VAL A 353 -0.26 -11.01 -0.54
C VAL A 353 -1.25 -10.90 0.62
N ILE A 354 -1.67 -9.68 0.97
CA ILE A 354 -2.51 -9.43 2.13
C ILE A 354 -3.83 -8.77 1.76
N GLY A 355 -4.88 -9.60 1.72
CA GLY A 355 -6.27 -9.14 1.75
C GLY A 355 -6.66 -8.67 3.16
N HIS A 356 -7.77 -7.97 3.30
CA HIS A 356 -8.24 -7.49 4.60
C HIS A 356 -9.76 -7.51 4.73
N GLN A 357 -10.24 -7.65 5.97
CA GLN A 357 -11.66 -7.57 6.32
C GLN A 357 -12.30 -6.27 5.80
N LYS A 358 -13.57 -6.33 5.35
CA LYS A 358 -14.34 -5.19 4.83
C LYS A 358 -13.64 -4.43 3.67
N CYS A 359 -13.01 -5.16 2.75
CA CYS A 359 -12.39 -4.55 1.57
C CYS A 359 -13.42 -3.93 0.62
N GLY A 360 -13.26 -2.63 0.32
CA GLY A 360 -14.20 -1.86 -0.50
C GLY A 360 -14.32 -2.37 -1.94
N ALA A 361 -13.18 -2.65 -2.61
CA ALA A 361 -13.17 -3.15 -3.99
C ALA A 361 -13.76 -4.57 -4.10
N VAL A 362 -13.46 -5.46 -3.14
CA VAL A 362 -14.07 -6.80 -3.10
C VAL A 362 -15.56 -6.71 -2.79
N LYS A 363 -15.99 -5.81 -1.89
CA LYS A 363 -17.43 -5.55 -1.65
C LYS A 363 -18.13 -5.08 -2.92
N ALA A 364 -17.62 -4.05 -3.61
CA ALA A 364 -18.20 -3.56 -4.86
C ALA A 364 -18.32 -4.69 -5.90
N THR A 365 -17.32 -5.57 -5.98
CA THR A 365 -17.37 -6.76 -6.85
C THR A 365 -18.44 -7.77 -6.40
N VAL A 366 -18.60 -8.01 -5.10
CA VAL A 366 -19.68 -8.85 -4.54
C VAL A 366 -21.05 -8.26 -4.86
N ASP A 367 -21.23 -6.95 -4.74
CA ASP A 367 -22.47 -6.25 -5.06
C ASP A 367 -22.81 -6.38 -6.57
N VAL A 368 -21.86 -6.09 -7.47
CA VAL A 368 -21.98 -6.28 -8.92
C VAL A 368 -22.37 -7.74 -9.26
N VAL A 369 -21.62 -8.71 -8.73
CA VAL A 369 -21.76 -10.14 -9.07
C VAL A 369 -22.96 -10.81 -8.40
N SER A 370 -23.60 -10.18 -7.40
CA SER A 370 -24.71 -10.79 -6.63
C SER A 370 -26.04 -10.04 -6.73
N LYS A 371 -26.02 -8.75 -7.11
CA LYS A 371 -27.22 -7.92 -7.27
C LYS A 371 -27.43 -7.38 -8.69
N GLY A 372 -26.39 -7.46 -9.55
CA GLY A 372 -26.42 -6.83 -10.87
C GLY A 372 -26.17 -5.32 -10.85
N GLU A 373 -25.55 -4.78 -9.80
CA GLU A 373 -25.05 -3.39 -9.81
C GLU A 373 -23.99 -3.21 -10.93
N HIS A 374 -23.89 -2.02 -11.51
CA HIS A 374 -22.94 -1.72 -12.58
C HIS A 374 -21.78 -0.83 -12.09
N PRO A 375 -20.51 -1.21 -12.32
CA PRO A 375 -19.39 -0.31 -12.06
C PRO A 375 -19.38 0.85 -13.06
N HIS A 376 -18.79 1.97 -12.68
CA HIS A 376 -18.71 3.20 -13.48
C HIS A 376 -17.28 3.76 -13.47
N GLY A 377 -16.92 4.51 -14.52
CA GLY A 377 -15.54 4.98 -14.69
C GLY A 377 -14.54 3.81 -14.73
N ASN A 378 -13.34 4.03 -14.23
CA ASN A 378 -12.28 3.02 -14.26
C ASN A 378 -12.45 1.95 -13.16
N ILE A 379 -13.38 2.13 -12.22
CA ILE A 379 -13.70 1.15 -11.15
C ILE A 379 -14.11 -0.22 -11.74
N ALA A 380 -14.56 -0.27 -13.00
CA ALA A 380 -14.81 -1.50 -13.74
C ALA A 380 -13.58 -2.44 -13.80
N TYR A 381 -12.37 -1.92 -14.00
CA TYR A 381 -11.14 -2.73 -14.07
C TYR A 381 -10.86 -3.48 -12.76
N LEU A 382 -11.06 -2.82 -11.60
CA LEU A 382 -10.94 -3.46 -10.30
C LEU A 382 -12.00 -4.56 -10.10
N VAL A 383 -13.24 -4.29 -10.53
CA VAL A 383 -14.35 -5.24 -10.44
C VAL A 383 -14.08 -6.47 -11.31
N ASP A 384 -13.61 -6.30 -12.55
CA ASP A 384 -13.34 -7.42 -13.45
C ASP A 384 -12.11 -8.24 -13.04
N ALA A 385 -11.06 -7.61 -12.50
CA ALA A 385 -9.92 -8.32 -11.91
C ALA A 385 -10.30 -9.18 -10.69
N ILE A 386 -11.22 -8.69 -9.84
CA ILE A 386 -11.66 -9.40 -8.61
C ILE A 386 -12.82 -10.38 -8.90
N ARG A 387 -13.53 -10.25 -10.03
CA ARG A 387 -14.69 -11.08 -10.42
C ARG A 387 -14.46 -12.60 -10.33
N PRO A 388 -13.29 -13.17 -10.69
CA PRO A 388 -13.02 -14.60 -10.54
C PRO A 388 -13.00 -15.04 -9.07
N ALA A 389 -12.50 -14.21 -8.16
CA ALA A 389 -12.43 -14.50 -6.73
C ALA A 389 -13.84 -14.59 -6.11
N VAL A 390 -14.71 -13.62 -6.42
CA VAL A 390 -16.11 -13.62 -5.96
C VAL A 390 -16.88 -14.80 -6.51
N THR A 391 -16.72 -15.11 -7.81
CA THR A 391 -17.37 -16.27 -8.44
C THR A 391 -16.96 -17.58 -7.77
N ARG A 392 -15.66 -17.77 -7.48
CA ARG A 392 -15.16 -18.96 -6.76
C ARG A 392 -15.59 -18.99 -5.29
N ALA A 393 -15.75 -17.84 -4.64
CA ALA A 393 -16.19 -17.74 -3.25
C ALA A 393 -17.68 -18.07 -3.03
N LYS A 394 -18.55 -17.93 -4.04
CA LYS A 394 -19.98 -18.31 -3.95
C LYS A 394 -20.21 -19.80 -3.62
N GLY A 395 -19.23 -20.67 -3.88
CA GLY A 395 -19.28 -22.09 -3.54
C GLY A 395 -18.79 -22.44 -2.12
N LEU A 396 -18.41 -21.45 -1.31
CA LEU A 396 -17.81 -21.67 0.02
C LEU A 396 -18.79 -21.29 1.16
N PRO A 397 -18.88 -22.08 2.24
CA PRO A 397 -19.72 -21.74 3.39
C PRO A 397 -19.18 -20.55 4.19
N GLY A 398 -20.08 -19.79 4.81
CA GLY A 398 -19.74 -18.60 5.61
C GLY A 398 -20.05 -17.29 4.90
N ASP A 399 -19.40 -16.20 5.32
CA ASP A 399 -19.56 -14.88 4.69
C ASP A 399 -18.92 -14.85 3.29
N LEU A 400 -19.71 -14.50 2.28
CA LEU A 400 -19.27 -14.36 0.90
C LEU A 400 -18.18 -13.29 0.74
N LEU A 401 -18.22 -12.19 1.50
CA LEU A 401 -17.24 -11.11 1.38
C LEU A 401 -15.87 -11.55 1.94
N ASP A 402 -15.81 -12.08 3.16
CA ASP A 402 -14.58 -12.59 3.76
C ASP A 402 -14.01 -13.80 2.99
N ASN A 403 -14.87 -14.68 2.46
CA ASN A 403 -14.45 -15.75 1.56
C ASN A 403 -13.87 -15.20 0.25
N ALA A 404 -14.49 -14.19 -0.37
CA ALA A 404 -13.97 -13.54 -1.57
C ALA A 404 -12.63 -12.83 -1.32
N ILE A 405 -12.46 -12.17 -0.17
CA ILE A 405 -11.18 -11.56 0.26
C ILE A 405 -10.07 -12.61 0.34
N LYS A 406 -10.34 -13.75 1.00
CA LYS A 406 -9.39 -14.86 1.14
C LYS A 406 -9.04 -15.49 -0.20
N VAL A 407 -10.04 -15.80 -1.01
CA VAL A 407 -9.85 -16.38 -2.35
C VAL A 407 -9.11 -15.42 -3.28
N ASN A 408 -9.38 -14.11 -3.21
CA ASN A 408 -8.67 -13.09 -3.98
C ASN A 408 -7.17 -13.11 -3.67
N ALA A 409 -6.79 -13.02 -2.39
CA ALA A 409 -5.39 -13.09 -1.98
C ALA A 409 -4.72 -14.40 -2.46
N LEU A 410 -5.41 -15.55 -2.36
CA LEU A 410 -4.89 -16.84 -2.82
C LEU A 410 -4.76 -16.94 -4.36
N LEU A 411 -5.63 -16.31 -5.13
CA LEU A 411 -5.52 -16.27 -6.60
C LEU A 411 -4.27 -15.49 -7.06
N MET A 412 -3.99 -14.32 -6.45
CA MET A 412 -2.78 -13.56 -6.75
C MET A 412 -1.51 -14.30 -6.29
N VAL A 413 -1.57 -14.99 -5.13
CA VAL A 413 -0.47 -15.86 -4.63
C VAL A 413 -0.14 -16.98 -5.59
N ASP A 414 -1.15 -17.64 -6.13
CA ASP A 414 -0.93 -18.64 -7.17
C ASP A 414 -0.33 -17.98 -8.41
N GLU A 415 -0.90 -16.87 -8.89
CA GLU A 415 -0.47 -16.18 -10.12
C GLU A 415 1.01 -15.76 -10.08
N ILE A 416 1.47 -15.20 -8.97
CA ILE A 416 2.89 -14.90 -8.70
C ILE A 416 3.76 -16.17 -8.80
N LYS A 417 3.26 -17.34 -8.37
CA LYS A 417 3.95 -18.64 -8.48
C LYS A 417 3.90 -19.25 -9.89
N ARG A 418 2.85 -18.98 -10.69
CA ARG A 418 2.74 -19.47 -12.08
C ARG A 418 3.43 -18.54 -13.09
N THR A 419 3.79 -17.32 -12.71
CA THR A 419 4.45 -16.33 -13.56
C THR A 419 5.83 -16.84 -14.00
N PRO A 420 6.06 -17.09 -15.31
CA PRO A 420 7.35 -17.58 -15.80
C PRO A 420 8.49 -16.59 -15.55
N GLY A 421 9.74 -17.08 -15.60
CA GLY A 421 10.93 -16.27 -15.34
C GLY A 421 11.34 -16.29 -13.86
N ALA A 422 11.87 -15.17 -13.37
CA ALA A 422 12.55 -15.10 -12.08
C ALA A 422 11.67 -15.53 -10.88
N LEU A 423 10.37 -15.23 -10.92
CA LEU A 423 9.44 -15.57 -9.85
C LEU A 423 9.21 -17.09 -9.72
N ALA A 424 8.83 -17.78 -10.80
CA ALA A 424 8.63 -19.23 -10.78
C ALA A 424 9.92 -20.00 -10.43
N GLU A 425 11.07 -19.59 -10.99
CA GLU A 425 12.35 -20.25 -10.70
C GLU A 425 12.80 -20.01 -9.25
N ALA A 426 12.67 -18.79 -8.71
CA ALA A 426 13.00 -18.53 -7.30
C ALA A 426 12.09 -19.30 -6.31
N VAL A 427 10.82 -19.53 -6.65
CA VAL A 427 9.90 -20.40 -5.87
C VAL A 427 10.34 -21.87 -5.95
N LYS A 428 10.62 -22.36 -7.15
CA LYS A 428 11.07 -23.74 -7.44
C LYS A 428 12.40 -24.08 -6.77
N GLU A 429 13.32 -23.13 -6.70
CA GLU A 429 14.59 -23.24 -5.98
C GLU A 429 14.47 -23.03 -4.46
N ASN A 430 13.27 -22.71 -3.93
CA ASN A 430 13.00 -22.36 -2.53
C ASN A 430 13.74 -21.10 -2.03
N LYS A 431 14.18 -20.22 -2.95
CA LYS A 431 14.74 -18.90 -2.63
C LYS A 431 13.63 -17.90 -2.25
N LEU A 432 12.46 -18.02 -2.90
CA LEU A 432 11.29 -17.18 -2.68
C LEU A 432 10.14 -17.95 -2.00
N LEU A 433 9.66 -17.42 -0.87
CA LEU A 433 8.41 -17.86 -0.26
C LEU A 433 7.25 -16.94 -0.70
N VAL A 434 6.15 -17.49 -1.24
CA VAL A 434 4.98 -16.70 -1.62
C VAL A 434 3.74 -17.20 -0.86
N ILE A 435 3.18 -16.34 -0.01
CA ILE A 435 2.06 -16.67 0.91
C ILE A 435 0.89 -15.68 0.80
N GLY A 436 -0.31 -16.20 1.08
CA GLY A 436 -1.50 -15.39 1.25
C GLY A 436 -1.73 -15.07 2.73
N ALA A 437 -2.33 -13.92 2.99
CA ALA A 437 -2.72 -13.48 4.32
C ALA A 437 -4.05 -12.71 4.30
N ARG A 438 -4.75 -12.72 5.44
CA ARG A 438 -5.97 -11.95 5.67
C ARG A 438 -5.82 -11.15 6.96
N TYR A 439 -5.84 -9.83 6.84
CA TYR A 439 -5.78 -8.88 7.97
C TYR A 439 -7.17 -8.64 8.56
N ASP A 440 -7.29 -8.68 9.89
CA ASP A 440 -8.46 -8.22 10.61
C ASP A 440 -8.31 -6.76 11.05
N LEU A 441 -9.23 -5.91 10.59
CA LEU A 441 -9.19 -4.47 10.89
C LEU A 441 -9.36 -4.16 12.39
N GLY A 442 -10.11 -4.98 13.13
CA GLY A 442 -10.42 -4.73 14.54
C GLY A 442 -9.33 -5.24 15.47
N THR A 443 -9.01 -6.53 15.37
CA THR A 443 -8.00 -7.15 16.25
C THR A 443 -6.58 -6.75 15.90
N GLY A 444 -6.34 -6.34 14.64
CA GLY A 444 -5.02 -6.07 14.09
C GLY A 444 -4.24 -7.32 13.69
N GLU A 445 -4.89 -8.48 13.66
CA GLU A 445 -4.26 -9.77 13.37
C GLU A 445 -4.04 -10.02 11.87
N VAL A 446 -2.84 -10.47 11.51
CA VAL A 446 -2.55 -11.01 10.19
C VAL A 446 -2.59 -12.54 10.24
N GLN A 447 -3.66 -13.13 9.73
CA GLN A 447 -3.80 -14.58 9.59
C GLN A 447 -3.16 -15.04 8.27
N VAL A 448 -2.18 -15.94 8.32
CA VAL A 448 -1.65 -16.62 7.11
C VAL A 448 -2.68 -17.61 6.58
N LEU A 449 -2.88 -17.63 5.26
CA LEU A 449 -3.84 -18.49 4.58
C LEU A 449 -3.19 -19.83 4.15
N PRO A 450 -3.95 -20.94 4.08
CA PRO A 450 -3.45 -22.28 3.79
C PRO A 450 -3.07 -22.49 2.31
#